data_AF-A0A8R7Q338-F1
#
_entry.id   AF-A0A8R7Q338-F1
#
_cell.length_a   1.000
_cell.length_b   1.000
_cell.length_c   1.000
_cell.angle_alpha   90.00
_cell.angle_beta   90.00
_cell.angle_gamma   90.00
#
_symmetry.space_group_name_H-M   'P 1'
#
loop_
_entity.id
_entity.type
_entity.pdbx_description
1 polymer ?
#
loop_
_entity_poly.entity_id
_entity_poly.type
_entity_poly.pdbx_seq_one_letter_code
_entity_poly.pdbx_strand_id
1 'polypeptide(L)'
;MAQDHRTIKVARDEDLRSQIGSGGFYFDLVDFDRVRAFQVPVDTTVILFMEELAKELGTPVKFQRLWLCQRRQNGTRRPSRPLNSKEKKLSIGRVFSADVKLFLEVLNPCSPRNLNREYLLVFLKFYDPEQTQLRYIGTLFVSCSSRPLDILPKLRSLAGFCADEEIELYEEIKFEPNVMCEALDIHHTFTVNQIENGDIICFQKRPKSCNQHLYPSVKLFLEHVHKLTVAFLLFYFQDSNCGFLLAAGLHFQLTLNLVFQPAPTFLRLQAFVLLLLFESCCAFYVFFFSIQSCWIVLYW
;
A
#
# COMPACT_ATOMS: atom_id res chain seq x y z
N MET A 1 -13.20 -39.64 1.12
CA MET A 1 -12.07 -39.02 1.84
C MET A 1 -12.15 -37.53 1.57
N ALA A 2 -12.09 -36.67 2.59
CA ALA A 2 -12.04 -35.23 2.35
C ALA A 2 -10.75 -34.91 1.59
N GLN A 3 -10.87 -34.29 0.43
CA GLN A 3 -9.71 -33.90 -0.36
C GLN A 3 -9.02 -32.74 0.37
N ASP A 4 -7.72 -32.84 0.62
CA ASP A 4 -6.96 -31.77 1.27
C ASP A 4 -6.82 -30.59 0.31
N HIS A 5 -7.03 -29.37 0.82
CA HIS A 5 -7.03 -28.13 0.04
C HIS A 5 -6.03 -27.14 0.62
N ARG A 6 -5.41 -26.35 -0.25
CA ARG A 6 -4.65 -25.16 0.12
C ARG A 6 -5.45 -23.91 -0.20
N THR A 7 -5.47 -22.98 0.74
CA THR A 7 -5.91 -21.61 0.49
C THR A 7 -4.76 -20.84 -0.16
N ILE A 8 -4.99 -20.35 -1.38
CA ILE A 8 -4.05 -19.53 -2.15
C ILE A 8 -4.67 -18.17 -2.38
N LYS A 9 -4.00 -17.10 -1.97
CA LYS A 9 -4.41 -15.72 -2.19
C LYS A 9 -3.59 -15.13 -3.33
N VAL A 10 -4.25 -14.62 -4.36
CA VAL A 10 -3.59 -14.14 -5.60
C VAL A 10 -3.91 -12.66 -5.82
N ALA A 11 -2.92 -11.80 -5.57
CA ALA A 11 -3.03 -10.36 -5.80
C ALA A 11 -2.67 -10.00 -7.24
N ARG A 12 -3.28 -8.93 -7.76
CA ARG A 12 -3.02 -8.34 -9.08
C ARG A 12 -2.84 -6.82 -8.99
N ASP A 13 -2.41 -6.20 -10.08
CA ASP A 13 -2.34 -4.74 -10.22
C ASP A 13 -3.66 -4.05 -9.85
N GLU A 14 -4.82 -4.67 -10.14
CA GLU A 14 -6.14 -4.12 -9.77
C GLU A 14 -6.35 -4.08 -8.25
N ASP A 15 -5.87 -5.09 -7.53
CA ASP A 15 -5.96 -5.13 -6.06
C ASP A 15 -5.07 -4.04 -5.46
N LEU A 16 -3.83 -3.90 -5.96
CA LEU A 16 -2.91 -2.84 -5.51
C LEU A 16 -3.48 -1.45 -5.78
N ARG A 17 -4.06 -1.23 -6.97
CA ARG A 17 -4.67 0.06 -7.37
C ARG A 17 -5.91 0.40 -6.56
N SER A 18 -6.71 -0.60 -6.16
CA SER A 18 -7.92 -0.37 -5.36
C SER A 18 -7.61 -0.14 -3.87
N GLN A 19 -6.51 -0.72 -3.36
CA GLN A 19 -6.15 -0.62 -1.94
C GLN A 19 -5.20 0.53 -1.60
N ILE A 20 -4.38 0.99 -2.53
CA ILE A 20 -3.46 2.13 -2.37
C ILE A 20 -4.06 3.35 -3.12
N GLY A 21 -4.59 4.37 -2.44
CA GLY A 21 -5.25 5.48 -3.16
C GLY A 21 -6.25 6.30 -2.36
N SER A 22 -7.13 7.03 -3.06
CA SER A 22 -8.13 7.98 -2.52
C SER A 22 -9.27 7.35 -1.72
N GLY A 23 -9.14 6.07 -1.36
CA GLY A 23 -9.92 5.36 -0.33
C GLY A 23 -9.05 4.32 0.41
N GLY A 24 -7.74 4.46 0.34
CA GLY A 24 -6.75 3.43 0.62
C GLY A 24 -6.48 3.25 2.10
N PHE A 25 -6.70 2.02 2.57
CA PHE A 25 -6.49 1.61 3.96
C PHE A 25 -5.16 0.87 4.17
N TYR A 26 -4.37 0.71 3.09
CA TYR A 26 -3.15 -0.08 3.13
C TYR A 26 -1.99 0.67 2.49
N PHE A 27 -0.91 0.82 3.26
CA PHE A 27 0.24 1.63 2.87
C PHE A 27 1.46 0.81 2.49
N ASP A 28 1.45 -0.54 2.61
CA ASP A 28 2.45 -1.44 2.02
C ASP A 28 2.03 -1.82 0.57
N LEU A 29 2.22 -3.05 0.07
CA LEU A 29 1.75 -3.41 -1.30
C LEU A 29 0.27 -3.77 -1.36
N VAL A 30 -0.17 -4.74 -0.55
CA VAL A 30 -1.55 -5.24 -0.58
C VAL A 30 -1.91 -5.92 0.73
N ASP A 31 -3.10 -5.64 1.24
CA ASP A 31 -3.75 -6.40 2.30
C ASP A 31 -4.30 -7.69 1.70
N PHE A 32 -3.57 -8.78 1.92
CA PHE A 32 -3.97 -10.11 1.45
C PHE A 32 -5.27 -10.62 2.10
N ASP A 33 -5.74 -10.05 3.21
CA ASP A 33 -7.03 -10.42 3.79
C ASP A 33 -8.22 -9.89 2.98
N ARG A 34 -7.97 -8.89 2.13
CA ARG A 34 -8.94 -8.33 1.17
C ARG A 34 -8.73 -8.83 -0.27
N VAL A 35 -7.79 -9.75 -0.48
CA VAL A 35 -7.51 -10.37 -1.79
C VAL A 35 -8.31 -11.67 -1.94
N ARG A 36 -8.75 -11.95 -3.17
CA ARG A 36 -9.47 -13.19 -3.50
C ARG A 36 -8.65 -14.42 -3.10
N ALA A 37 -9.30 -15.31 -2.36
CA ALA A 37 -8.75 -16.59 -1.95
C ALA A 37 -9.33 -17.72 -2.82
N PHE A 38 -8.47 -18.65 -3.23
CA PHE A 38 -8.80 -19.85 -3.99
C PHE A 38 -8.55 -21.07 -3.11
N GLN A 39 -9.53 -21.98 -3.03
CA GLN A 39 -9.36 -23.27 -2.37
C GLN A 39 -8.98 -24.29 -3.43
N VAL A 40 -7.72 -24.71 -3.42
CA VAL A 40 -7.16 -25.56 -4.49
C VAL A 40 -6.79 -26.92 -3.92
N PRO A 41 -7.26 -28.04 -4.49
CA PRO A 41 -6.83 -29.37 -4.06
C PRO A 41 -5.31 -29.54 -4.10
N VAL A 42 -4.72 -30.19 -3.09
CA VAL A 42 -3.26 -30.35 -2.99
C VAL A 42 -2.64 -31.11 -4.17
N ASP A 43 -3.41 -32.00 -4.80
CA ASP A 43 -2.96 -32.82 -5.92
C ASP A 43 -3.05 -32.08 -7.28
N THR A 44 -3.77 -30.97 -7.34
CA THR A 44 -3.84 -30.13 -8.54
C THR A 44 -2.45 -29.61 -8.88
N THR A 45 -2.05 -29.66 -10.15
CA THR A 45 -0.77 -29.09 -10.58
C THR A 45 -0.84 -27.57 -10.67
N VAL A 46 0.29 -26.89 -10.47
CA VAL A 46 0.34 -25.42 -10.58
C VAL A 46 -0.14 -24.96 -11.96
N ILE A 47 0.16 -25.69 -13.05
CA ILE A 47 -0.30 -25.33 -14.39
C ILE A 47 -1.83 -25.42 -14.53
N LEU A 48 -2.47 -26.44 -13.94
CA LEU A 48 -3.94 -26.55 -13.93
C LEU A 48 -4.57 -25.43 -13.10
N PHE A 49 -3.94 -25.06 -11.98
CA PHE A 49 -4.36 -23.87 -11.22
C PHE A 49 -4.22 -22.58 -12.04
N MET A 50 -3.15 -22.42 -12.83
CA MET A 50 -3.02 -21.27 -13.75
C MET A 50 -4.13 -21.24 -14.82
N GLU A 51 -4.60 -22.41 -15.29
CA GLU A 51 -5.76 -22.48 -16.19
C GLU A 51 -7.06 -22.09 -15.50
N GLU A 52 -7.24 -22.43 -14.22
CA GLU A 52 -8.35 -21.95 -13.40
C GLU A 52 -8.31 -20.43 -13.24
N LEU A 53 -7.13 -19.87 -12.91
CA LEU A 53 -6.91 -18.42 -12.88
C LEU A 53 -7.23 -17.78 -14.24
N ALA A 54 -6.92 -18.45 -15.36
CA ALA A 54 -7.23 -17.93 -16.69
C ALA A 54 -8.74 -17.82 -16.93
N LYS A 55 -9.53 -18.80 -16.47
CA LYS A 55 -10.99 -18.78 -16.58
C LYS A 55 -11.60 -17.71 -15.68
N GLU A 56 -11.12 -17.61 -14.45
CA GLU A 56 -11.68 -16.73 -13.43
C GLU A 56 -11.27 -15.26 -13.58
N LEU A 57 -10.04 -15.01 -14.04
CA LEU A 57 -9.45 -13.67 -14.10
C LEU A 57 -9.27 -13.16 -15.54
N GLY A 58 -9.51 -14.00 -16.54
CA GLY A 58 -9.49 -13.63 -17.96
C GLY A 58 -8.10 -13.54 -18.59
N THR A 59 -7.03 -13.83 -17.86
CA THR A 59 -5.65 -13.78 -18.40
C THR A 59 -5.19 -15.16 -18.86
N PRO A 60 -4.95 -15.40 -20.16
CA PRO A 60 -4.45 -16.69 -20.65
C PRO A 60 -3.12 -17.10 -19.98
N VAL A 61 -2.93 -18.39 -19.72
CA VAL A 61 -1.73 -18.95 -19.04
C VAL A 61 -0.39 -18.45 -19.62
N LYS A 62 -0.32 -18.28 -20.95
CA LYS A 62 0.89 -17.77 -21.64
C LYS A 62 1.26 -16.33 -21.28
N PHE A 63 0.31 -15.55 -20.75
CA PHE A 63 0.50 -14.18 -20.29
C PHE A 63 0.52 -14.08 -18.77
N GLN A 64 0.58 -15.20 -18.05
CA GLN A 64 0.65 -15.21 -16.60
C GLN A 64 2.09 -15.46 -16.12
N ARG A 65 2.55 -14.64 -15.18
CA ARG A 65 3.70 -14.96 -14.33
C ARG A 65 3.33 -14.83 -12.87
N LEU A 66 3.34 -15.95 -12.17
CA LEU A 66 3.12 -16.00 -10.73
C LEU A 66 4.43 -15.73 -9.99
N TRP A 67 4.38 -14.74 -9.11
CA TRP A 67 5.44 -14.40 -8.16
C TRP A 67 5.06 -14.90 -6.77
N LEU A 68 5.99 -15.56 -6.09
CA LEU A 68 5.81 -15.97 -4.70
C LEU A 68 6.03 -14.76 -3.79
N CYS A 69 5.06 -14.47 -2.93
CA CYS A 69 5.19 -13.40 -1.95
C CYS A 69 5.73 -13.94 -0.62
N GLN A 70 6.87 -13.42 -0.18
CA GLN A 70 7.55 -13.87 1.03
C GLN A 70 7.58 -12.77 2.09
N ARG A 71 7.56 -13.18 3.35
CA ARG A 71 7.75 -12.26 4.48
C ARG A 71 9.24 -11.95 4.62
N ARG A 72 9.58 -10.68 4.72
CA ARG A 72 10.95 -10.20 4.94
C ARG A 72 11.25 -10.03 6.43
N GLN A 73 12.52 -9.81 6.76
CA GLN A 73 12.97 -9.57 8.14
C GLN A 73 12.32 -8.33 8.77
N ASN A 74 12.04 -7.31 7.96
CA ASN A 74 11.40 -6.06 8.40
C ASN A 74 9.87 -6.19 8.60
N GLY A 75 9.30 -7.38 8.45
CA GLY A 75 7.88 -7.66 8.66
C GLY A 75 7.00 -7.50 7.43
N THR A 76 7.47 -6.81 6.37
CA THR A 76 6.73 -6.64 5.11
C THR A 76 6.57 -7.97 4.36
N ARG A 77 5.59 -8.04 3.46
CA ARG A 77 5.39 -9.20 2.58
C ARG A 77 5.34 -8.75 1.13
N ARG A 78 6.36 -9.14 0.36
CA ARG A 78 6.57 -8.64 -1.01
C ARG A 78 6.82 -9.79 -2.01
N PRO A 79 6.51 -9.60 -3.30
CA PRO A 79 6.90 -10.54 -4.36
C PRO A 79 8.42 -10.70 -4.40
N SER A 80 8.94 -11.91 -4.19
CA SER A 80 10.39 -12.15 -4.12
C SER A 80 10.97 -12.79 -5.38
N ARG A 81 10.28 -13.80 -5.91
CA ARG A 81 10.73 -14.52 -7.11
C ARG A 81 9.55 -15.08 -7.93
N PRO A 82 9.71 -15.24 -9.25
CA PRO A 82 8.74 -15.96 -10.06
C PRO A 82 8.80 -17.48 -9.80
N LEU A 83 7.68 -18.17 -10.06
CA LEU A 83 7.66 -19.63 -10.11
C LEU A 83 8.39 -20.14 -11.35
N ASN A 84 9.27 -21.12 -11.16
CA ASN A 84 10.05 -21.70 -12.24
C ASN A 84 9.29 -22.80 -13.01
N SER A 85 9.81 -23.18 -14.19
CA SER A 85 9.16 -24.16 -15.06
C SER A 85 9.01 -25.56 -14.47
N LYS A 86 9.84 -25.93 -13.48
CA LYS A 86 9.71 -27.21 -12.76
C LYS A 86 8.58 -27.14 -11.75
N GLU A 87 8.54 -26.07 -10.93
CA GLU A 87 7.47 -25.81 -9.97
C GLU A 87 6.09 -25.81 -10.65
N LYS A 88 5.98 -25.22 -11.85
CA LYS A 88 4.71 -25.19 -12.62
C LYS A 88 4.14 -26.58 -12.94
N LYS A 89 4.98 -27.62 -13.00
CA LYS A 89 4.57 -29.00 -13.32
C LYS A 89 4.26 -29.85 -12.08
N LEU A 90 4.59 -29.34 -10.89
CA LEU A 90 4.37 -30.05 -9.63
C LEU A 90 2.97 -29.74 -9.07
N SER A 91 2.53 -30.58 -8.13
CA SER A 91 1.27 -30.37 -7.41
C SER A 91 1.38 -29.23 -6.40
N ILE A 92 0.27 -28.54 -6.14
CA ILE A 92 0.15 -27.43 -5.19
C ILE A 92 0.72 -27.82 -3.82
N GLY A 93 0.38 -29.01 -3.30
CA GLY A 93 0.85 -29.50 -2.01
C GLY A 93 2.36 -29.78 -1.94
N ARG A 94 3.02 -29.98 -3.09
CA ARG A 94 4.49 -30.16 -3.16
C ARG A 94 5.23 -28.84 -3.31
N VAL A 95 4.64 -27.85 -3.98
CA VAL A 95 5.28 -26.55 -4.23
C VAL A 95 5.09 -25.61 -3.04
N PHE A 96 3.91 -25.64 -2.42
CA PHE A 96 3.52 -24.68 -1.41
C PHE A 96 3.21 -25.32 -0.06
N SER A 97 3.61 -24.62 0.99
CA SER A 97 3.16 -24.87 2.37
C SER A 97 1.74 -24.36 2.60
N ALA A 98 1.30 -24.27 3.85
CA ALA A 98 0.08 -23.54 4.22
C ALA A 98 0.24 -22.02 4.03
N ASP A 99 -0.89 -21.30 3.86
CA ASP A 99 -0.99 -19.83 3.65
C ASP A 99 -0.17 -19.28 2.47
N VAL A 100 -0.58 -19.63 1.26
CA VAL A 100 0.12 -19.24 0.02
C VAL A 100 -0.35 -17.87 -0.44
N LYS A 101 0.60 -16.94 -0.63
CA LYS A 101 0.34 -15.60 -1.15
C LYS A 101 1.15 -15.41 -2.43
N LEU A 102 0.46 -15.08 -3.51
CA LEU A 102 1.04 -14.89 -4.83
C LEU A 102 0.69 -13.51 -5.37
N PHE A 103 1.56 -13.00 -6.24
CA PHE A 103 1.26 -11.88 -7.12
C PHE A 103 1.23 -12.37 -8.56
N LEU A 104 0.15 -12.09 -9.28
CA LEU A 104 0.00 -12.44 -10.69
C LEU A 104 0.39 -11.24 -11.55
N GLU A 105 1.57 -11.31 -12.15
CA GLU A 105 2.01 -10.39 -13.19
C GLU A 105 1.35 -10.79 -14.52
N VAL A 106 0.68 -9.84 -15.18
CA VAL A 106 0.17 -9.98 -16.54
C VAL A 106 1.23 -9.52 -17.53
N LEU A 107 1.75 -10.46 -18.32
CA LEU A 107 2.82 -10.19 -19.28
C LEU A 107 2.30 -9.34 -20.44
N ASN A 108 3.05 -8.28 -20.74
CA ASN A 108 2.85 -7.44 -21.91
C ASN A 108 4.07 -7.56 -22.86
N PRO A 109 4.04 -6.98 -24.08
CA PRO A 109 5.17 -7.05 -25.01
C PRO A 109 6.50 -6.51 -24.46
N CYS A 110 6.46 -5.60 -23.48
CA CYS A 110 7.62 -5.04 -22.80
C CYS A 110 8.09 -5.87 -21.59
N SER A 111 7.30 -6.86 -21.14
CA SER A 111 7.70 -7.74 -20.03
C SER A 111 8.90 -8.61 -20.43
N PRO A 112 10.00 -8.63 -19.65
CA PRO A 112 11.16 -9.47 -19.94
C PRO A 112 10.74 -10.94 -19.93
N ARG A 113 10.95 -11.70 -21.01
CA ARG A 113 10.50 -13.11 -21.06
C ARG A 113 11.33 -14.02 -20.16
N ASN A 114 12.64 -13.79 -20.12
CA ASN A 114 13.59 -14.53 -19.30
C ASN A 114 14.08 -13.61 -18.19
N LEU A 115 13.59 -13.84 -16.97
CA LEU A 115 14.10 -13.17 -15.78
C LEU A 115 15.42 -13.86 -15.39
N ASN A 116 16.54 -13.25 -15.79
CA ASN A 116 17.83 -13.57 -15.21
C ASN A 116 18.00 -12.78 -13.88
N ARG A 117 19.15 -12.93 -13.22
CA ARG A 117 19.44 -12.21 -11.96
C ARG A 117 19.73 -10.71 -12.16
N GLU A 118 19.64 -10.19 -13.38
CA GLU A 118 19.99 -8.81 -13.71
C GLU A 118 18.78 -7.86 -13.70
N TYR A 119 17.55 -8.39 -13.64
CA TYR A 119 16.34 -7.57 -13.61
C TYR A 119 15.61 -7.71 -12.29
N LEU A 120 15.11 -6.57 -11.80
CA LEU A 120 14.33 -6.44 -10.57
C LEU A 120 12.92 -5.96 -10.92
N LEU A 121 11.92 -6.61 -10.36
CA LEU A 121 10.54 -6.13 -10.38
C LEU A 121 10.33 -5.14 -9.22
N VAL A 122 10.14 -3.86 -9.55
CA VAL A 122 9.82 -2.81 -8.57
C VAL A 122 8.39 -2.32 -8.76
N PHE A 123 7.82 -1.82 -7.68
CA PHE A 123 6.46 -1.28 -7.61
C PHE A 123 6.52 0.25 -7.50
N LEU A 124 5.65 0.94 -8.22
CA LEU A 124 5.68 2.39 -8.31
C LEU A 124 4.47 2.99 -7.59
N LYS A 125 4.74 3.90 -6.66
CA LYS A 125 3.71 4.75 -6.05
C LYS A 125 4.00 6.21 -6.38
N PHE A 126 2.97 6.96 -6.73
CA PHE A 126 3.06 8.39 -6.93
C PHE A 126 2.41 9.11 -5.77
N TYR A 127 3.15 10.03 -5.16
CA TYR A 127 2.64 10.94 -4.15
C TYR A 127 2.41 12.32 -4.77
N ASP A 128 1.19 12.83 -4.62
CA ASP A 128 0.78 14.18 -4.99
C ASP A 128 0.69 15.07 -3.74
N PRO A 129 1.66 15.99 -3.51
CA PRO A 129 1.62 16.91 -2.37
C PRO A 129 0.45 17.91 -2.41
N GLU A 130 -0.06 18.26 -3.59
CA GLU A 130 -1.18 19.21 -3.74
C GLU A 130 -2.49 18.57 -3.28
N GLN A 131 -2.68 17.30 -3.64
CA GLN A 131 -3.89 16.54 -3.29
C GLN A 131 -3.74 15.77 -1.97
N THR A 132 -2.53 15.68 -1.42
CA THR A 132 -2.18 14.83 -0.26
C THR A 132 -2.61 13.37 -0.50
N GLN A 133 -2.34 12.85 -1.70
CA GLN A 133 -2.74 11.50 -2.10
C GLN A 133 -1.56 10.68 -2.60
N LEU A 134 -1.51 9.44 -2.13
CA LEU A 134 -0.58 8.41 -2.60
C LEU A 134 -1.36 7.40 -3.44
N ARG A 135 -0.92 7.14 -4.67
CA ARG A 135 -1.60 6.22 -5.59
C ARG A 135 -0.63 5.22 -6.20
N TYR A 136 -1.10 4.00 -6.41
CA TYR A 136 -0.34 2.99 -7.15
C TYR A 136 -0.32 3.30 -8.65
N ILE A 137 0.87 3.28 -9.26
CA ILE A 137 1.08 3.57 -10.68
C ILE A 137 1.21 2.28 -11.50
N GLY A 138 1.90 1.27 -10.97
CA GLY A 138 2.15 0.02 -11.67
C GLY A 138 3.47 -0.62 -11.26
N THR A 139 3.91 -1.57 -12.08
CA THR A 139 5.20 -2.24 -11.94
C THR A 139 6.20 -1.80 -13.01
N LEU A 140 7.49 -1.92 -12.71
CA LEU A 140 8.58 -1.67 -13.65
C LEU A 140 9.67 -2.73 -13.46
N PHE A 141 10.23 -3.21 -14.57
CA PHE A 141 11.48 -3.96 -14.54
C PHE A 141 12.66 -3.02 -14.72
N VAL A 142 13.58 -3.06 -13.77
CA VAL A 142 14.82 -2.27 -13.81
C VAL A 142 16.02 -3.19 -13.81
N SER A 143 17.12 -2.78 -14.43
CA SER A 143 18.37 -3.55 -14.37
C SER A 143 19.11 -3.25 -13.06
N CYS A 144 19.63 -4.27 -12.38
CA CYS A 144 20.43 -4.15 -11.16
C CYS A 144 21.59 -3.13 -11.29
N SER A 145 22.22 -3.07 -12.47
CA SER A 145 23.35 -2.18 -12.77
C SER A 145 22.94 -0.79 -13.30
N SER A 146 21.66 -0.58 -13.62
CA SER A 146 21.14 0.74 -14.00
C SER A 146 20.92 1.64 -12.77
N ARG A 147 20.74 2.94 -13.00
CA ARG A 147 20.54 3.93 -11.94
C ARG A 147 19.09 4.41 -11.93
N PRO A 148 18.56 4.86 -10.78
CA PRO A 148 17.23 5.48 -10.74
C PRO A 148 17.11 6.72 -11.65
N LEU A 149 18.21 7.44 -11.91
CA LEU A 149 18.25 8.51 -12.91
C LEU A 149 17.79 8.06 -14.30
N ASP A 150 18.11 6.83 -14.70
CA ASP A 150 17.84 6.31 -16.03
C ASP A 150 16.34 6.02 -16.25
N ILE A 151 15.56 5.88 -15.16
CA ILE A 151 14.10 5.63 -15.23
C ILE A 151 13.24 6.89 -15.09
N LEU A 152 13.83 8.06 -14.76
CA LEU A 152 13.05 9.30 -14.58
C LEU A 152 12.17 9.68 -15.78
N PRO A 153 12.63 9.58 -17.04
CA PRO A 153 11.78 9.88 -18.20
C PRO A 153 10.54 8.99 -18.26
N LYS A 154 10.69 7.71 -17.88
CA LYS A 154 9.57 6.76 -17.84
C LYS A 154 8.59 7.11 -16.72
N LEU A 155 9.08 7.49 -15.54
CA LEU A 155 8.24 7.91 -14.41
C LEU A 155 7.44 9.18 -14.74
N ARG A 156 8.07 10.18 -15.37
CA ARG A 156 7.37 11.38 -15.86
C ARG A 156 6.26 11.03 -16.84
N SER A 157 6.54 10.16 -17.81
CA SER A 157 5.54 9.69 -18.77
C SER A 157 4.37 8.97 -18.10
N LEU A 158 4.64 8.10 -17.12
CA LEU A 158 3.59 7.38 -16.38
C LEU A 158 2.73 8.31 -15.51
N ALA A 159 3.30 9.41 -15.00
CA ALA A 159 2.58 10.38 -14.19
C ALA A 159 1.97 11.55 -14.99
N GLY A 160 2.21 11.62 -16.31
CA GLY A 160 1.74 12.72 -17.16
C GLY A 160 2.47 14.05 -16.91
N PHE A 161 3.74 14.00 -16.51
CA PHE A 161 4.55 15.18 -16.24
C PHE A 161 5.23 15.73 -17.50
N CYS A 162 5.61 17.01 -17.44
CA CYS A 162 6.49 17.61 -18.43
C CYS A 162 7.86 16.92 -18.41
N ALA A 163 8.54 16.87 -19.55
CA ALA A 163 9.80 16.13 -19.70
C ALA A 163 10.95 16.69 -18.84
N ASP A 164 10.89 17.96 -18.50
CA ASP A 164 11.82 18.73 -17.67
C ASP A 164 11.41 18.79 -16.19
N GLU A 165 10.25 18.23 -15.82
CA GLU A 165 9.79 18.24 -14.43
C GLU A 165 10.81 17.54 -13.51
N GLU A 166 11.24 18.25 -12.48
CA GLU A 166 12.12 17.68 -11.46
C GLU A 166 11.30 16.75 -10.56
N ILE A 167 11.76 15.51 -10.40
CA ILE A 167 11.10 14.52 -9.57
C ILE A 167 12.07 13.95 -8.55
N GLU A 168 11.56 13.65 -7.37
CA GLU A 168 12.29 13.05 -6.26
C GLU A 168 11.82 11.61 -6.07
N LEU A 169 12.76 10.71 -5.77
CA LEU A 169 12.51 9.30 -5.56
C LEU A 169 12.78 8.93 -4.11
N TYR A 170 11.93 8.06 -3.57
CA TYR A 170 12.03 7.52 -2.23
C TYR A 170 11.79 6.01 -2.28
N GLU A 171 12.49 5.27 -1.45
CA GLU A 171 12.18 3.87 -1.18
C GLU A 171 11.22 3.79 0.01
N GLU A 172 10.11 3.06 -0.15
CA GLU A 172 9.23 2.69 0.96
C GLU A 172 9.63 1.30 1.49
N ILE A 173 10.49 1.32 2.51
CA ILE A 173 11.10 0.12 3.10
C ILE A 173 10.09 -0.62 3.99
N LYS A 174 9.33 0.12 4.81
CA LYS A 174 8.21 -0.39 5.59
C LYS A 174 7.28 0.74 6.05
N PHE A 175 6.02 0.39 6.28
CA PHE A 175 5.03 1.29 6.87
C PHE A 175 4.74 0.93 8.35
N GLU A 176 4.47 -0.34 8.63
CA GLU A 176 4.28 -0.88 9.98
C GLU A 176 5.55 -1.65 10.44
N PRO A 177 5.85 -1.69 11.76
CA PRO A 177 5.19 -0.99 12.86
C PRO A 177 5.64 0.48 13.02
N ASN A 178 6.55 0.91 12.15
CA ASN A 178 7.03 2.28 12.10
C ASN A 178 7.42 2.60 10.66
N VAL A 179 7.07 3.81 10.23
CA VAL A 179 7.36 4.27 8.87
C VAL A 179 8.86 4.39 8.66
N MET A 180 9.33 3.81 7.57
CA MET A 180 10.70 3.94 7.07
C MET A 180 10.61 4.17 5.57
N CYS A 181 10.77 5.43 5.20
CA CYS A 181 10.77 5.89 3.82
C CYS A 181 11.98 6.81 3.61
N GLU A 182 12.87 6.41 2.72
CA GLU A 182 14.21 7.02 2.58
C GLU A 182 14.40 7.56 1.16
N ALA A 183 15.13 8.66 1.02
CA ALA A 183 15.40 9.22 -0.30
C ALA A 183 16.36 8.30 -1.06
N LEU A 184 16.05 8.00 -2.31
CA LEU A 184 16.92 7.20 -3.18
C LEU A 184 18.01 8.06 -3.79
N ASP A 185 19.25 7.58 -3.76
CA ASP A 185 20.34 8.21 -4.49
C ASP A 185 20.22 7.84 -5.97
N ILE A 186 19.81 8.81 -6.78
CA ILE A 186 19.56 8.62 -8.21
C ILE A 186 20.84 8.38 -9.01
N HIS A 187 22.01 8.69 -8.47
CA HIS A 187 23.30 8.52 -9.13
C HIS A 187 23.92 7.16 -8.86
N HIS A 188 23.56 6.52 -7.76
CA HIS A 188 23.93 5.13 -7.47
C HIS A 188 23.09 4.14 -8.27
N THR A 189 23.63 2.94 -8.50
CA THR A 189 22.88 1.87 -9.16
C THR A 189 21.79 1.32 -8.25
N PHE A 190 20.81 0.61 -8.80
CA PHE A 190 19.78 -0.06 -7.99
C PHE A 190 20.39 -1.04 -6.98
N THR A 191 21.44 -1.77 -7.36
CA THR A 191 22.17 -2.64 -6.43
C THR A 191 22.84 -1.89 -5.30
N VAL A 192 23.46 -0.73 -5.55
CA VAL A 192 24.10 0.07 -4.49
C VAL A 192 23.05 0.67 -3.56
N ASN A 193 21.90 1.06 -4.09
CA ASN A 193 20.72 1.44 -3.30
C ASN A 193 20.03 0.26 -2.61
N GLN A 194 20.56 -0.98 -2.70
CA GLN A 194 20.01 -2.20 -2.10
C GLN A 194 18.58 -2.53 -2.56
N ILE A 195 18.19 -2.10 -3.77
CA ILE A 195 16.88 -2.41 -4.33
C ILE A 195 16.82 -3.87 -4.76
N GLU A 196 15.72 -4.54 -4.38
CA GLU A 196 15.41 -5.94 -4.63
C GLU A 196 14.04 -6.12 -5.29
N ASN A 197 13.73 -7.35 -5.70
CA ASN A 197 12.39 -7.71 -6.18
C ASN A 197 11.33 -7.43 -5.10
N GLY A 198 10.28 -6.71 -5.47
CA GLY A 198 9.17 -6.38 -4.58
C GLY A 198 9.32 -5.06 -3.83
N ASP A 199 10.40 -4.32 -4.06
CA ASP A 199 10.58 -2.99 -3.47
C ASP A 199 9.64 -1.96 -4.08
N ILE A 200 9.33 -0.94 -3.29
CA ILE A 200 8.43 0.15 -3.67
C ILE A 200 9.26 1.41 -3.82
N ILE A 201 9.21 1.98 -5.02
CA ILE A 201 9.72 3.30 -5.33
C ILE A 201 8.55 4.26 -5.33
N CYS A 202 8.53 5.13 -4.33
CA CYS A 202 7.67 6.29 -4.27
C CYS A 202 8.32 7.44 -5.04
N PHE A 203 7.54 8.18 -5.82
CA PHE A 203 8.03 9.37 -6.50
C PHE A 203 7.03 10.51 -6.44
N GLN A 204 7.54 11.73 -6.53
CA GLN A 204 6.77 12.96 -6.48
C GLN A 204 7.46 14.06 -7.28
N LYS A 205 6.73 15.15 -7.57
CA LYS A 205 7.37 16.38 -8.05
C LYS A 205 8.24 16.97 -6.95
N ARG A 206 9.37 17.57 -7.31
CA ARG A 206 10.16 18.37 -6.38
C ARG A 206 9.34 19.59 -5.95
N PRO A 207 9.16 19.84 -4.64
CA PRO A 207 8.47 21.02 -4.17
C PRO A 207 9.20 22.30 -4.63
N LYS A 208 8.48 23.24 -5.24
CA LYS A 208 9.06 24.55 -5.64
C LYS A 208 9.40 25.43 -4.43
N SER A 209 8.77 25.18 -3.28
CA SER A 209 9.09 25.82 -1.99
C SER A 209 8.64 24.94 -0.81
N CYS A 210 9.30 25.07 0.34
CA CYS A 210 9.03 24.24 1.52
C CYS A 210 7.66 24.47 2.18
N ASN A 211 7.00 25.61 1.95
CA ASN A 211 5.80 26.03 2.68
C ASN A 211 4.49 25.93 1.87
N GLN A 212 4.53 25.41 0.64
CA GLN A 212 3.34 25.34 -0.21
C GLN A 212 2.38 24.20 0.14
N HIS A 213 2.89 23.12 0.74
CA HIS A 213 2.13 21.88 0.93
C HIS A 213 2.15 21.45 2.40
N LEU A 214 1.03 20.90 2.88
CA LEU A 214 0.89 20.42 4.25
C LEU A 214 1.88 19.27 4.56
N TYR A 215 2.08 18.38 3.59
CA TYR A 215 3.09 17.32 3.63
C TYR A 215 3.91 17.39 2.33
N PRO A 216 5.04 18.12 2.33
CA PRO A 216 5.81 18.36 1.10
C PRO A 216 6.53 17.11 0.59
N SER A 217 6.64 16.04 1.38
CA SER A 217 7.22 14.77 0.95
C SER A 217 6.36 13.57 1.31
N VAL A 218 6.50 12.49 0.52
CA VAL A 218 5.84 11.21 0.76
C VAL A 218 6.21 10.63 2.12
N LYS A 219 7.45 10.84 2.57
CA LYS A 219 7.90 10.44 3.90
C LYS A 219 7.05 11.09 5.00
N LEU A 220 6.92 12.42 4.96
CA LEU A 220 6.14 13.17 5.96
C LEU A 220 4.66 12.80 5.91
N PHE A 221 4.13 12.57 4.71
CA PHE A 221 2.77 12.09 4.53
C PHE A 221 2.57 10.72 5.19
N LEU A 222 3.42 9.74 4.90
CA LEU A 222 3.33 8.40 5.49
C LEU A 222 3.48 8.44 7.02
N GLU A 223 4.43 9.22 7.55
CA GLU A 223 4.61 9.42 8.98
C GLU A 223 3.36 10.02 9.64
N HIS A 224 2.73 11.00 9.00
CA HIS A 224 1.50 11.59 9.50
C HIS A 224 0.34 10.59 9.51
N VAL A 225 0.14 9.86 8.42
CA VAL A 225 -0.91 8.85 8.33
C VAL A 225 -0.73 7.76 9.37
N HIS A 226 0.50 7.27 9.55
CA HIS A 226 0.80 6.27 10.58
C HIS A 226 0.47 6.79 12.00
N LYS A 227 0.80 8.04 12.32
CA LYS A 227 0.43 8.65 13.61
C LYS A 227 -1.08 8.67 13.82
N LEU A 228 -1.86 9.01 12.79
CA LEU A 228 -3.33 8.97 12.86
C LEU A 228 -3.85 7.55 13.07
N THR A 229 -3.30 6.56 12.36
CA THR A 229 -3.67 5.15 12.52
C THR A 229 -3.40 4.65 13.94
N VAL A 230 -2.21 4.93 14.50
CA VAL A 230 -1.86 4.53 15.86
C VAL A 230 -2.74 5.23 16.89
N ALA A 231 -2.96 6.55 16.75
CA ALA A 231 -3.82 7.30 17.66
C ALA A 231 -5.26 6.75 17.66
N PHE A 232 -5.79 6.42 16.48
CA PHE A 232 -7.12 5.82 16.36
C PHE A 232 -7.19 4.45 17.05
N LEU A 233 -6.19 3.58 16.84
CA LEU A 233 -6.15 2.28 17.49
C LEU A 233 -6.09 2.41 19.02
N LEU A 234 -5.31 3.35 19.55
CA LEU A 234 -5.23 3.60 20.99
C LEU A 234 -6.59 4.06 21.57
N PHE A 235 -7.27 5.00 20.91
CA PHE A 235 -8.63 5.40 21.29
C PHE A 235 -9.60 4.22 21.25
N TYR A 236 -9.58 3.43 20.17
CA TYR A 236 -10.43 2.25 20.03
C TYR A 236 -10.22 1.22 21.16
N PHE A 237 -8.97 0.94 21.53
CA PHE A 237 -8.68 0.01 22.63
C PHE A 237 -9.05 0.56 24.00
N GLN A 238 -9.04 1.89 24.20
CA GLN A 238 -9.56 2.51 25.42
C GLN A 238 -11.09 2.37 25.52
N ASP A 239 -11.83 2.58 24.43
CA ASP A 239 -13.30 2.51 24.40
C ASP A 239 -13.86 1.09 24.28
N SER A 240 -13.06 0.11 23.83
CA SER A 240 -13.50 -1.30 23.74
C SER A 240 -13.86 -1.92 25.10
N ASN A 241 -13.44 -1.30 26.21
CA ASN A 241 -13.94 -1.62 27.55
C ASN A 241 -15.39 -1.15 27.80
N CYS A 242 -16.05 -0.48 26.84
CA CYS A 242 -17.40 0.08 26.96
C CYS A 242 -18.41 -0.41 25.89
N GLY A 243 -18.10 -1.45 25.10
CA GLY A 243 -19.14 -2.23 24.38
C GLY A 243 -19.77 -1.62 23.13
N PHE A 244 -19.20 -0.57 22.52
CA PHE A 244 -19.71 0.02 21.27
C PHE A 244 -18.90 -0.41 20.03
N LEU A 245 -19.17 -1.62 19.53
CA LEU A 245 -18.32 -2.29 18.52
C LEU A 245 -18.61 -1.95 17.03
N LEU A 246 -19.77 -1.37 16.68
CA LEU A 246 -20.15 -1.15 15.28
C LEU A 246 -20.06 0.31 14.81
N ALA A 247 -20.13 1.28 15.71
CA ALA A 247 -20.10 2.70 15.36
C ALA A 247 -18.69 3.18 14.98
N ALA A 248 -17.64 2.73 15.70
CA ALA A 248 -16.28 3.21 15.54
C ALA A 248 -15.62 2.85 14.19
N GLY A 249 -15.95 1.69 13.61
CA GLY A 249 -15.43 1.25 12.31
C GLY A 249 -15.94 2.08 11.13
N LEU A 250 -17.25 2.40 11.11
CA LEU A 250 -17.80 3.37 10.15
C LEU A 250 -17.26 4.78 10.39
N HIS A 251 -17.03 5.15 11.66
CA HIS A 251 -16.50 6.46 12.05
C HIS A 251 -15.07 6.69 11.56
N PHE A 252 -14.20 5.68 11.61
CA PHE A 252 -12.85 5.74 11.04
C PHE A 252 -12.88 5.94 9.53
N GLN A 253 -13.75 5.17 8.86
CA GLN A 253 -13.89 5.23 7.41
C GLN A 253 -14.46 6.57 6.94
N LEU A 254 -15.40 7.16 7.69
CA LEU A 254 -15.91 8.51 7.44
C LEU A 254 -14.85 9.59 7.75
N THR A 255 -14.09 9.45 8.84
CA THR A 255 -13.07 10.42 9.24
C THR A 255 -11.91 10.44 8.26
N LEU A 256 -11.39 9.29 7.83
CA LEU A 256 -10.38 9.22 6.76
C LEU A 256 -10.93 9.81 5.46
N ASN A 257 -12.13 9.42 5.02
CA ASN A 257 -12.71 9.96 3.79
C ASN A 257 -12.93 11.48 3.86
N LEU A 258 -13.34 12.04 5.01
CA LEU A 258 -13.54 13.49 5.19
C LEU A 258 -12.22 14.26 5.28
N VAL A 259 -11.17 13.67 5.87
CA VAL A 259 -9.82 14.26 5.93
C VAL A 259 -9.14 14.26 4.55
N PHE A 260 -9.35 13.22 3.75
CA PHE A 260 -8.69 13.02 2.45
C PHE A 260 -9.49 13.46 1.20
N GLN A 261 -10.71 14.00 1.36
CA GLN A 261 -11.45 14.64 0.26
C GLN A 261 -11.03 16.11 0.06
N PRO A 262 -11.02 16.62 -1.19
CA PRO A 262 -10.76 18.02 -1.48
C PRO A 262 -12.02 18.84 -1.20
N ALA A 263 -12.26 19.16 0.08
CA ALA A 263 -13.37 20.03 0.51
C ALA A 263 -12.81 21.31 1.16
N PRO A 264 -13.47 22.48 0.95
CA PRO A 264 -13.06 23.74 1.55
C PRO A 264 -13.08 23.66 3.08
N THR A 265 -12.13 24.35 3.73
CA THR A 265 -11.83 24.34 5.18
C THR A 265 -13.06 24.49 6.09
N PHE A 266 -14.11 25.17 5.63
CA PHE A 266 -15.37 25.35 6.38
C PHE A 266 -16.17 24.04 6.57
N LEU A 267 -16.19 23.15 5.57
CA LEU A 267 -16.85 21.84 5.69
C LEU A 267 -16.06 20.88 6.60
N ARG A 268 -14.73 21.04 6.67
CA ARG A 268 -13.86 20.27 7.59
C ARG A 268 -14.14 20.61 9.06
N LEU A 269 -14.36 21.89 9.38
CA LEU A 269 -14.73 22.33 10.74
C LEU A 269 -16.17 21.94 11.10
N GLN A 270 -17.14 22.06 10.18
CA GLN A 270 -18.51 21.65 10.48
C GLN A 270 -18.62 20.13 10.70
N ALA A 271 -17.85 19.32 9.98
CA ALA A 271 -17.80 17.87 10.22
C ALA A 271 -17.11 17.53 11.54
N PHE A 272 -16.03 18.23 11.91
CA PHE A 272 -15.34 18.06 13.20
C PHE A 272 -16.20 18.51 14.39
N VAL A 273 -16.98 19.59 14.23
CA VAL A 273 -17.94 20.08 15.22
C VAL A 273 -19.16 19.17 15.31
N LEU A 274 -19.66 18.59 14.21
CA LEU A 274 -20.70 17.56 14.26
C LEU A 274 -20.21 16.28 14.97
N LEU A 275 -18.94 15.90 14.77
CA LEU A 275 -18.29 14.80 15.47
C LEU A 275 -18.27 15.04 17.00
N LEU A 276 -17.89 16.25 17.43
CA LEU A 276 -17.86 16.65 18.85
C LEU A 276 -19.27 16.80 19.46
N LEU A 277 -20.24 17.29 18.69
CA LEU A 277 -21.63 17.44 19.14
C LEU A 277 -22.34 16.08 19.30
N PHE A 278 -21.96 15.07 18.52
CA PHE A 278 -22.50 13.71 18.70
C PHE A 278 -21.95 13.03 19.96
N GLU A 279 -20.69 13.27 20.32
CA GLU A 279 -20.14 12.86 21.63
C GLU A 279 -20.88 13.49 22.81
N SER A 280 -21.37 14.73 22.63
CA SER A 280 -22.07 15.49 23.66
C SER A 280 -23.48 14.94 23.99
N CYS A 281 -24.09 14.14 23.10
CA CYS A 281 -25.40 13.53 23.37
C CYS A 281 -25.31 12.23 24.20
N CYS A 282 -24.12 11.62 24.32
CA CYS A 282 -23.92 10.40 25.11
C CYS A 282 -23.23 10.66 26.46
N ALA A 283 -22.63 11.83 26.66
CA ALA A 283 -22.03 12.24 27.93
C ALA A 283 -22.84 13.37 28.57
N PHE A 284 -23.75 13.02 29.48
CA PHE A 284 -24.29 13.96 30.46
C PHE A 284 -23.16 14.32 31.45
N TYR A 285 -22.21 15.14 31.03
CA TYR A 285 -21.32 15.89 31.93
C TYR A 285 -21.11 17.27 31.34
N VAL A 286 -21.71 18.25 32.01
CA VAL A 286 -21.70 19.67 31.69
C VAL A 286 -20.26 20.18 31.72
N PHE A 287 -19.73 20.58 30.56
CA PHE A 287 -18.64 21.55 30.48
C PHE A 287 -19.11 22.73 29.64
N PHE A 288 -19.50 23.81 30.34
CA PHE A 288 -19.67 25.12 29.74
C PHE A 288 -18.28 25.67 29.37
N PHE A 289 -17.99 25.80 28.08
CA PHE A 289 -16.94 26.70 27.61
C PHE A 289 -17.57 28.06 27.31
N SER A 290 -17.47 28.98 28.26
CA SER A 290 -17.63 30.41 27.99
C SER A 290 -16.25 31.00 27.67
N ILE A 291 -16.16 31.67 26.53
CA ILE A 291 -15.01 32.45 26.10
C ILE A 291 -14.86 33.64 27.06
N GLN A 292 -13.96 33.55 28.03
CA GLN A 292 -13.10 34.65 28.50
C GLN A 292 -12.29 34.24 29.73
N SER A 293 -10.97 34.34 29.60
CA SER A 293 -10.03 34.68 30.67
C SER A 293 -9.80 33.66 31.81
N CYS A 294 -8.58 33.12 31.81
CA CYS A 294 -7.67 33.07 32.97
C CYS A 294 -7.89 32.07 34.13
N TRP A 295 -6.75 31.40 34.45
CA TRP A 295 -6.32 30.70 35.67
C TRP A 295 -6.87 29.29 35.97
N ILE A 296 -5.96 28.32 35.89
CA ILE A 296 -6.06 26.98 36.48
C ILE A 296 -5.63 27.08 37.93
N VAL A 297 -6.49 26.67 38.87
CA VAL A 297 -6.08 26.22 40.20
C VAL A 297 -6.57 24.79 40.37
N LEU A 298 -5.61 23.87 40.53
CA LEU A 298 -5.84 22.46 40.82
C LEU A 298 -6.01 22.29 42.33
N TYR A 299 -7.03 21.55 42.73
CA TYR A 299 -7.00 20.80 43.99
C TYR A 299 -7.51 19.37 43.75
N TRP A 300 -6.82 18.44 44.40
CA TRP A 300 -6.98 16.98 44.33
C TRP A 300 -8.38 16.50 44.68
#